data_AF-A0A957SE71-F1
#
_entry.id   AF-A0A957SE71-F1
#
_cell.length_a   1.000
_cell.length_b   1.000
_cell.length_c   1.000
_cell.angle_alpha   90.00
_cell.angle_beta   90.00
_cell.angle_gamma   90.00
#
_symmetry.space_group_name_H-M   'P 1'
#
loop_
_entity.id
_entity.type
_entity.pdbx_description
1 polymer ?
#
loop_
_entity_poly.entity_id
_entity_poly.type
_entity_poly.pdbx_seq_one_letter_code
_entity_poly.pdbx_strand_id
1 'polypeptide(L)'
;MPQDDGAPPDLTEQIALSANGTAYERSAQLLADIVEAAHPLMAEALYCAALPHFYGLPLFSAVRDREDGRNEGLIPRLADYSFVIPLTAPEELTYRVRNSERKVLNEMWIAKDLAAYSSAHRRAMDYWANHPHIDEVLQEQECLYHNFFVNLGEANTELVRLFRKYYNERHLAAIDHLLQIGQEALEQLALLSPDVDQAALTRLQQTLLHLEARFAQLQGDWDKSQGLLNQLRHQETLDRRLAPYVDRAYGNALTHAGQYVEAIEQLEKAVDAFSEAAKKGADVETAETERALTMIDLGETYLRFAQSARGYTQQEPIADGLWGQV
;
A
#
# COMPACT_ATOMS: atom_id res chain seq x y z
N MET A 1 -40.85 -22.52 5.59
CA MET A 1 -39.57 -21.79 5.57
C MET A 1 -39.44 -21.09 6.91
N PRO A 2 -38.56 -21.54 7.81
CA PRO A 2 -38.22 -20.75 8.98
C PRO A 2 -37.18 -19.71 8.58
N GLN A 3 -37.37 -18.49 9.05
CA GLN A 3 -36.43 -17.39 8.91
C GLN A 3 -35.20 -17.68 9.78
N ASP A 4 -34.03 -17.55 9.16
CA ASP A 4 -32.72 -17.64 9.81
C ASP A 4 -32.47 -16.29 10.50
N ASP A 5 -32.83 -16.20 11.77
CA ASP A 5 -32.51 -15.07 12.64
C ASP A 5 -31.00 -15.12 12.93
N GLY A 6 -30.24 -14.33 12.16
CA GLY A 6 -28.81 -14.17 12.33
C GLY A 6 -28.46 -13.86 13.79
N ALA A 7 -27.57 -14.68 14.36
CA ALA A 7 -27.07 -14.49 15.72
C ALA A 7 -26.54 -13.05 15.88
N PRO A 8 -26.89 -12.34 16.96
CA PRO A 8 -26.33 -11.02 17.24
C PRO A 8 -24.79 -11.15 17.36
N PRO A 9 -24.02 -10.14 16.92
CA PRO A 9 -22.57 -10.18 16.99
C PRO A 9 -22.12 -10.40 18.44
N ASP A 10 -21.04 -11.15 18.62
CA ASP A 10 -20.46 -11.44 19.93
C ASP A 10 -20.22 -10.13 20.70
N LEU A 11 -20.88 -9.98 21.85
CA LEU A 11 -20.78 -8.82 22.75
C LEU A 11 -19.31 -8.54 23.11
N THR A 12 -18.45 -9.54 23.07
CA THR A 12 -17.02 -9.44 23.35
C THR A 12 -16.26 -8.65 22.27
N GLU A 13 -16.62 -8.82 20.99
CA GLU A 13 -16.05 -8.03 19.88
C GLU A 13 -16.55 -6.59 19.91
N GLN A 14 -17.82 -6.36 20.22
CA GLN A 14 -18.38 -5.00 20.34
C GLN A 14 -17.77 -4.21 21.51
N ILE A 15 -17.49 -4.88 22.63
CA ILE A 15 -16.81 -4.26 23.79
C ILE A 15 -15.33 -3.98 23.46
N ALA A 16 -14.63 -4.86 22.75
CA ALA A 16 -13.24 -4.62 22.33
C ALA A 16 -13.12 -3.47 21.31
N LEU A 17 -14.04 -3.40 20.34
CA LEU A 17 -14.09 -2.32 19.34
C LEU A 17 -14.44 -0.97 19.97
N SER A 18 -15.40 -0.93 20.91
CA SER A 18 -15.76 0.31 21.61
C SER A 18 -14.67 0.78 22.59
N ALA A 19 -14.01 -0.13 23.31
CA ALA A 19 -12.89 0.21 24.19
C ALA A 19 -11.70 0.79 23.40
N ASN A 20 -11.37 0.21 22.24
CA ASN A 20 -10.29 0.71 21.39
C ASN A 20 -10.60 2.08 20.77
N GLY A 21 -11.86 2.33 20.38
CA GLY A 21 -12.31 3.65 19.91
C GLY A 21 -12.12 4.74 20.98
N THR A 22 -12.53 4.48 22.22
CA THR A 22 -12.38 5.45 23.33
C THR A 22 -10.92 5.73 23.70
N ALA A 23 -10.01 4.77 23.53
CA ALA A 23 -8.59 4.95 23.81
C ALA A 23 -7.86 5.77 22.73
N TYR A 24 -8.24 5.57 21.46
CA TYR A 24 -7.74 6.38 20.34
C TYR A 24 -8.20 7.84 20.47
N GLU A 25 -9.50 8.06 20.66
CA GLU A 25 -10.08 9.40 20.83
C GLU A 25 -9.42 10.17 21.98
N ARG A 26 -9.17 9.49 23.10
CA ARG A 26 -8.49 10.09 24.25
C ARG A 26 -7.03 10.44 23.95
N SER A 27 -6.30 9.57 23.26
CA SER A 27 -4.91 9.84 22.85
C SER A 27 -4.85 11.00 21.84
N ALA A 28 -5.79 11.05 20.90
CA ALA A 28 -5.91 12.13 19.92
C ALA A 28 -6.20 13.47 20.60
N GLN A 29 -7.12 13.50 21.57
CA GLN A 29 -7.42 14.71 22.35
C GLN A 29 -6.21 15.20 23.14
N LEU A 30 -5.49 14.31 23.83
CA LEU A 30 -4.29 14.69 24.59
C LEU A 30 -3.21 15.27 23.67
N LEU A 31 -3.02 14.70 22.48
CA LEU A 31 -2.06 15.21 21.52
C LEU A 31 -2.49 16.57 20.97
N ALA A 32 -3.78 16.78 20.74
CA ALA A 32 -4.33 18.07 20.35
C ALA A 32 -4.07 19.13 21.43
N ASP A 33 -4.33 18.82 22.70
CA ASP A 33 -4.07 19.70 23.83
C ASP A 33 -2.57 20.07 23.94
N ILE A 34 -1.68 19.09 23.72
CA ILE A 34 -0.23 19.32 23.68
C ILE A 34 0.14 20.30 22.57
N VAL A 35 -0.37 20.09 21.35
CA VAL A 35 -0.06 20.94 20.19
C VAL A 35 -0.62 22.36 20.38
N GLU A 36 -1.80 22.50 20.97
CA GLU A 36 -2.42 23.81 21.26
C GLU A 36 -1.67 24.58 22.34
N ALA A 37 -1.22 23.89 23.40
CA ALA A 37 -0.44 24.50 24.48
C ALA A 37 1.02 24.78 24.10
N ALA A 38 1.55 24.14 23.05
CA ALA A 38 2.92 24.29 22.62
C ALA A 38 3.19 25.66 21.99
N HIS A 39 4.44 26.14 22.12
CA HIS A 39 4.90 27.32 21.38
C HIS A 39 4.73 27.07 19.87
N PRO A 40 4.34 28.07 19.03
CA PRO A 40 4.06 27.86 17.61
C PRO A 40 5.17 27.14 16.82
N LEU A 41 6.44 27.44 17.12
CA LEU A 41 7.59 26.76 16.51
C LEU A 41 7.70 25.28 16.89
N MET A 42 7.25 24.91 18.09
CA MET A 42 7.22 23.52 18.54
C MET A 42 6.03 22.77 17.94
N ALA A 43 4.87 23.42 17.82
CA ALA A 43 3.72 22.85 17.10
C ALA A 43 4.06 22.56 15.63
N GLU A 44 4.70 23.52 14.95
CA GLU A 44 5.24 23.32 13.60
C GLU A 44 6.25 22.16 13.56
N ALA A 45 7.17 22.10 14.52
CA ALA A 45 8.16 21.03 14.60
C ALA A 45 7.53 19.63 14.77
N LEU A 46 6.49 19.51 15.60
CA LEU A 46 5.74 18.26 15.78
C LEU A 46 5.11 17.80 14.46
N TYR A 47 4.52 18.72 13.70
CA TYR A 47 3.98 18.44 12.37
C TYR A 47 5.06 18.00 11.38
N CYS A 48 6.16 18.77 11.26
CA CYS A 48 7.26 18.41 10.36
C CYS A 48 7.91 17.07 10.71
N ALA A 49 8.01 16.73 12.00
CA ALA A 49 8.56 15.47 12.48
C ALA A 49 7.62 14.26 12.22
N ALA A 50 6.31 14.49 12.17
CA ALA A 50 5.33 13.45 11.85
C ALA A 50 5.19 13.20 10.35
N LEU A 51 5.69 14.08 9.49
CA LEU A 51 5.49 13.94 8.05
C LEU A 51 6.21 12.70 7.46
N PRO A 52 7.53 12.51 7.62
CA PRO A 52 8.22 11.30 7.15
C PRO A 52 8.12 10.15 8.16
N HIS A 53 8.38 8.91 7.74
CA HIS A 53 8.40 7.74 8.65
C HIS A 53 9.53 7.83 9.68
N PHE A 54 10.64 8.46 9.30
CA PHE A 54 11.76 8.81 10.17
C PHE A 54 12.42 10.10 9.68
N TYR A 55 13.16 10.77 10.54
CA TYR A 55 13.88 11.99 10.18
C TYR A 55 15.20 12.12 10.94
N GLY A 56 16.20 12.66 10.23
CA GLY A 56 17.38 13.27 10.82
C GLY A 56 17.31 14.80 10.72
N LEU A 57 18.33 15.49 11.22
CA LEU A 57 18.44 16.96 11.11
C LEU A 57 18.35 17.48 9.66
N PRO A 58 19.00 16.85 8.65
CA PRO A 58 18.94 17.35 7.28
C PRO A 58 17.52 17.29 6.69
N LEU A 59 16.85 16.13 6.78
CA LEU A 59 15.48 15.97 6.29
C LEU A 59 14.50 16.88 7.05
N PHE A 60 14.59 16.95 8.38
CA PHE A 60 13.74 17.84 9.18
C PHE A 60 13.90 19.31 8.75
N SER A 61 15.13 19.74 8.49
CA SER A 61 15.42 21.10 8.04
C SER A 61 14.85 21.37 6.66
N ALA A 62 14.99 20.42 5.72
CA ALA A 62 14.40 20.51 4.39
C ALA A 62 12.86 20.60 4.43
N VAL A 63 12.22 19.76 5.24
CA VAL A 63 10.75 19.75 5.38
C VAL A 63 10.24 21.05 6.01
N ARG A 64 10.94 21.62 6.99
CA ARG A 64 10.52 22.86 7.67
C ARG A 64 10.75 24.12 6.85
N ASP A 65 11.75 24.13 5.96
CA ASP A 65 12.08 25.25 5.04
C ASP A 65 12.24 26.60 5.76
N ARG A 66 12.96 26.57 6.88
CA ARG A 66 13.28 27.77 7.66
C ARG A 66 14.75 27.78 8.02
N GLU A 67 15.47 28.75 7.47
CA GLU A 67 16.84 29.08 7.84
C GLU A 67 16.88 30.00 9.07
N ASP A 68 16.19 29.61 10.15
CA ASP A 68 16.20 30.37 11.41
C ASP A 68 17.30 29.92 12.38
N GLY A 69 18.08 28.89 12.00
CA GLY A 69 19.13 28.29 12.83
C GLY A 69 18.60 27.56 14.07
N ARG A 70 17.28 27.35 14.20
CA ARG A 70 16.66 26.79 15.41
C ARG A 70 16.40 25.29 15.34
N ASN A 71 16.57 24.66 14.18
CA ASN A 71 16.32 23.23 13.96
C ASN A 71 17.10 22.35 14.95
N GLU A 72 18.39 22.67 15.17
CA GLU A 72 19.26 21.96 16.10
C GLU A 72 18.76 22.00 17.56
N GLY A 73 18.06 23.07 17.95
CA GLY A 73 17.46 23.20 19.28
C GLY A 73 16.06 22.60 19.39
N LEU A 74 15.37 22.37 18.26
CA LEU A 74 14.03 21.80 18.22
C LEU A 74 14.08 20.27 18.33
N ILE A 75 15.01 19.61 17.63
CA ILE A 75 15.10 18.13 17.64
C ILE A 75 15.32 17.56 19.04
N PRO A 76 16.25 18.05 19.87
CA PRO A 76 16.41 17.57 21.24
C PRO A 76 15.15 17.74 22.09
N ARG A 77 14.42 18.85 21.90
CA ARG A 77 13.15 19.08 22.59
C ARG A 77 12.02 18.17 22.10
N LEU A 78 12.03 17.81 20.81
CA LEU A 78 11.11 16.80 20.28
C LEU A 78 11.41 15.43 20.90
N ALA A 79 12.68 15.10 21.12
CA ALA A 79 13.08 13.84 21.75
C ALA A 79 12.61 13.72 23.22
N ASP A 80 12.24 14.82 23.88
CA ASP A 80 11.67 14.78 25.23
C ASP A 80 10.23 14.23 25.26
N TYR A 81 9.53 14.21 24.11
CA TYR A 81 8.20 13.62 24.03
C TYR A 81 8.27 12.10 23.98
N SER A 82 7.48 11.43 24.83
CA SER A 82 7.47 9.96 24.95
C SER A 82 7.12 9.18 23.68
N PHE A 83 6.48 9.85 22.71
CA PHE A 83 6.10 9.29 21.41
C PHE A 83 7.15 9.53 20.31
N VAL A 84 8.24 10.24 20.60
CA VAL A 84 9.40 10.38 19.71
C VAL A 84 10.44 9.35 20.12
N ILE A 85 10.76 8.46 19.20
CA ILE A 85 11.64 7.31 19.44
C ILE A 85 12.96 7.53 18.69
N PRO A 86 14.10 7.58 19.39
CA PRO A 86 15.41 7.60 18.73
C PRO A 86 15.66 6.26 18.05
N LEU A 87 16.15 6.32 16.81
CA LEU A 87 16.58 5.16 16.04
C LEU A 87 18.10 5.01 16.18
N THR A 88 18.54 3.78 16.42
CA THR A 88 19.97 3.46 16.56
C THR A 88 20.56 3.25 15.18
N ALA A 89 20.94 4.33 14.51
CA ALA A 89 21.80 4.27 13.33
C ALA A 89 23.25 4.60 13.73
N PRO A 90 24.27 3.93 13.15
CA PRO A 90 25.66 4.06 13.58
C PRO A 90 26.31 5.41 13.28
N GLU A 91 25.76 6.21 12.36
CA GLU A 91 26.43 7.42 11.84
C GLU A 91 25.65 8.73 12.05
N GLU A 92 24.32 8.67 12.19
CA GLU A 92 23.48 9.86 12.39
C GLU A 92 22.33 9.62 13.38
N LEU A 93 22.07 10.61 14.24
CA LEU A 93 20.92 10.60 15.15
C LEU A 93 19.63 10.80 14.34
N THR A 94 18.90 9.71 14.17
CA THR A 94 17.58 9.71 13.52
C THR A 94 16.49 9.42 14.55
N TYR A 95 15.30 9.91 14.27
CA TYR A 95 14.14 9.81 15.14
C TYR A 95 12.93 9.40 14.32
N ARG A 96 11.94 8.81 14.99
CA ARG A 96 10.60 8.62 14.42
C ARG A 96 9.53 8.98 15.43
N VAL A 97 8.40 9.47 14.94
CA VAL A 97 7.17 9.58 15.73
C VAL A 97 6.46 8.23 15.69
N ARG A 98 5.94 7.77 16.83
CA ARG A 98 5.09 6.56 16.90
C ARG A 98 3.93 6.66 15.90
N ASN A 99 3.57 5.54 15.27
CA ASN A 99 2.57 5.52 14.20
C ASN A 99 1.20 6.09 14.61
N SER A 100 0.75 5.85 15.85
CA SER A 100 -0.50 6.38 16.38
C SER A 100 -0.51 7.90 16.45
N GLU A 101 0.53 8.50 17.01
CA GLU A 101 0.69 9.94 17.14
C GLU A 101 0.99 10.59 15.79
N ARG A 102 1.75 9.90 14.92
CA ARG A 102 2.00 10.33 13.54
C ARG A 102 0.69 10.52 12.79
N LYS A 103 -0.20 9.52 12.85
CA LYS A 103 -1.52 9.57 12.22
C LYS A 103 -2.31 10.79 12.69
N VAL A 104 -2.47 10.96 14.00
CA VAL A 104 -3.22 12.10 14.57
C VAL A 104 -2.59 13.44 14.17
N LEU A 105 -1.26 13.58 14.20
CA LEU A 105 -0.58 14.82 13.81
C LEU A 105 -0.79 15.15 12.33
N ASN A 106 -0.75 14.17 11.44
CA ASN A 106 -1.03 14.38 10.02
C ASN A 106 -2.49 14.76 9.79
N GLU A 107 -3.44 14.08 10.43
CA GLU A 107 -4.88 14.43 10.40
C GLU A 107 -5.12 15.89 10.83
N MET A 108 -4.50 16.29 11.95
CA MET A 108 -4.57 17.65 12.46
C MET A 108 -3.92 18.68 11.52
N TRP A 109 -2.78 18.34 10.90
CA TRP A 109 -2.10 19.26 9.99
C TRP A 109 -2.93 19.48 8.72
N ILE A 110 -3.43 18.39 8.12
CA ILE A 110 -4.33 18.42 6.97
C ILE A 110 -5.52 19.33 7.24
N ALA A 111 -6.18 19.17 8.40
CA ALA A 111 -7.34 19.97 8.78
C ALA A 111 -7.00 21.46 9.01
N LYS A 112 -5.76 21.76 9.41
CA LYS A 112 -5.30 23.12 9.75
C LYS A 112 -4.80 23.90 8.54
N ASP A 113 -3.93 23.29 7.73
CA ASP A 113 -3.26 23.93 6.60
C ASP A 113 -2.81 22.89 5.56
N LEU A 114 -3.74 22.53 4.68
CA LEU A 114 -3.51 21.61 3.57
C LEU A 114 -2.38 22.07 2.64
N ALA A 115 -2.29 23.36 2.35
CA ALA A 115 -1.28 23.88 1.42
C ALA A 115 0.14 23.72 2.00
N ALA A 116 0.31 23.98 3.31
CA ALA A 116 1.57 23.74 4.00
C ALA A 116 1.92 22.26 4.05
N TYR A 117 0.94 21.39 4.30
CA TYR A 117 1.11 19.93 4.31
C TYR A 117 1.64 19.41 2.95
N SER A 118 0.94 19.72 1.86
CA SER A 118 1.35 19.28 0.51
C SER A 118 2.70 19.88 0.09
N SER A 119 2.98 21.13 0.48
CA SER A 119 4.26 21.78 0.22
C SER A 119 5.41 21.08 0.97
N ALA A 120 5.17 20.62 2.20
CA ALA A 120 6.13 19.88 3.00
C ALA A 120 6.45 18.49 2.40
N HIS A 121 5.47 17.78 1.85
CA HIS A 121 5.71 16.55 1.09
C HIS A 121 6.57 16.78 -0.16
N ARG A 122 6.34 17.87 -0.89
CA ARG A 122 7.18 18.23 -2.05
C ARG A 122 8.64 18.47 -1.63
N ARG A 123 8.87 19.19 -0.54
CA ARG A 123 10.22 19.41 -0.01
C ARG A 123 10.89 18.12 0.47
N ALA A 124 10.13 17.21 1.06
CA ALA A 124 10.64 15.89 1.43
C ALA A 124 11.06 15.09 0.18
N MET A 125 10.26 15.10 -0.89
CA MET A 125 10.64 14.49 -2.17
C MET A 125 11.91 15.10 -2.76
N ASP A 126 12.00 16.43 -2.80
CA ASP A 126 13.18 17.13 -3.31
C ASP A 126 14.43 16.79 -2.49
N TYR A 127 14.29 16.63 -1.17
CA TYR A 127 15.38 16.17 -0.32
C TYR A 127 15.85 14.78 -0.74
N TRP A 128 14.93 13.81 -0.85
CA TRP A 128 15.26 12.43 -1.18
C TRP A 128 15.87 12.31 -2.59
N ALA A 129 15.40 13.09 -3.56
CA ALA A 129 15.98 13.13 -4.90
C ALA A 129 17.45 13.59 -4.91
N ASN A 130 17.83 14.49 -3.99
CA ASN A 130 19.17 15.07 -3.92
C ASN A 130 20.09 14.35 -2.91
N HIS A 131 19.54 13.52 -2.03
CA HIS A 131 20.29 12.80 -0.99
C HIS A 131 19.90 11.32 -0.99
N PRO A 132 20.36 10.53 -1.99
CA PRO A 132 20.04 9.11 -2.06
C PRO A 132 20.53 8.37 -0.80
N HIS A 133 19.64 7.60 -0.19
CA HIS A 133 19.97 6.73 0.91
C HIS A 133 20.77 5.49 0.44
N ILE A 134 21.61 4.94 1.33
CA ILE A 134 22.42 3.74 1.02
C ILE A 134 21.55 2.49 0.80
N ASP A 135 20.44 2.42 1.52
CA ASP A 135 19.39 1.42 1.32
C ASP A 135 18.43 1.91 0.23
N GLU A 136 18.54 1.28 -0.95
CA GLU A 136 17.73 1.60 -2.13
C GLU A 136 16.24 1.29 -1.92
N VAL A 137 15.90 0.22 -1.18
CA VAL A 137 14.51 -0.15 -0.90
C VAL A 137 13.85 0.91 -0.02
N LEU A 138 14.58 1.36 1.01
CA LEU A 138 14.12 2.43 1.88
C LEU A 138 13.95 3.75 1.10
N GLN A 139 14.92 4.10 0.27
CA GLN A 139 14.84 5.28 -0.60
C GLN A 139 13.59 5.24 -1.50
N GLU A 140 13.37 4.14 -2.20
CA GLU A 140 12.22 3.97 -3.11
C GLU A 140 10.89 4.08 -2.35
N GLN A 141 10.81 3.51 -1.15
CA GLN A 141 9.62 3.54 -0.31
C GLN A 141 9.32 4.95 0.25
N GLU A 142 10.32 5.68 0.74
CA GLU A 142 10.14 7.06 1.21
C GLU A 142 9.77 8.01 0.06
N CYS A 143 10.42 7.86 -1.10
CA CYS A 143 10.06 8.59 -2.31
C CYS A 143 8.59 8.34 -2.70
N LEU A 144 8.17 7.08 -2.73
CA LEU A 144 6.79 6.71 -3.07
C LEU A 144 5.79 7.33 -2.08
N TYR A 145 6.04 7.21 -0.78
CA TYR A 145 5.17 7.75 0.25
C TYR A 145 4.88 9.23 0.04
N HIS A 146 5.92 10.05 -0.15
CA HIS A 146 5.72 11.48 -0.37
C HIS A 146 5.09 11.77 -1.73
N ASN A 147 5.35 10.96 -2.76
CA ASN A 147 4.77 11.14 -4.09
C ASN A 147 3.25 10.97 -4.12
N PHE A 148 2.66 10.16 -3.23
CA PHE A 148 1.20 10.04 -3.13
C PHE A 148 0.51 11.40 -2.91
N PHE A 149 1.16 12.31 -2.19
CA PHE A 149 0.62 13.64 -1.84
C PHE A 149 1.02 14.74 -2.85
N VAL A 150 1.93 14.44 -3.77
CA VAL A 150 2.42 15.40 -4.78
C VAL A 150 1.89 15.08 -6.18
N ASN A 151 1.98 13.82 -6.61
CA ASN A 151 1.48 13.32 -7.88
C ASN A 151 0.91 11.90 -7.72
N LEU A 152 -0.36 11.81 -7.30
CA LEU A 152 -1.06 10.55 -7.05
C LEU A 152 -1.06 9.59 -8.26
N GLY A 153 -1.19 10.12 -9.48
CA GLY A 153 -1.22 9.28 -10.69
C GLY A 153 0.13 8.60 -10.97
N GLU A 154 1.22 9.34 -10.79
CA GLU A 154 2.58 8.81 -10.90
C GLU A 154 2.90 7.86 -9.74
N ALA A 155 2.54 8.22 -8.51
CA ALA A 155 2.72 7.37 -7.33
C ALA A 155 2.00 6.03 -7.48
N ASN A 156 0.77 6.00 -8.00
CA ASN A 156 0.05 4.74 -8.24
C ASN A 156 0.75 3.87 -9.30
N THR A 157 1.35 4.48 -10.32
CA THR A 157 2.14 3.75 -11.33
C THR A 157 3.42 3.18 -10.71
N GLU A 158 4.09 3.98 -9.89
CA GLU A 158 5.32 3.62 -9.21
C GLU A 158 5.12 2.52 -8.17
N LEU A 159 4.00 2.53 -7.43
CA LEU A 159 3.57 1.46 -6.54
C LEU A 159 3.54 0.11 -7.26
N VAL A 160 2.92 0.05 -8.44
CA VAL A 160 2.86 -1.19 -9.24
C VAL A 160 4.24 -1.61 -9.74
N ARG A 161 5.07 -0.64 -10.15
CA ARG A 161 6.45 -0.88 -10.59
C ARG A 161 7.28 -1.50 -9.46
N LEU A 162 7.28 -0.88 -8.27
CA LEU A 162 8.02 -1.34 -7.10
C LEU A 162 7.53 -2.69 -6.61
N PHE A 163 6.21 -2.92 -6.61
CA PHE A 163 5.67 -4.25 -6.28
C PHE A 163 6.24 -5.33 -7.21
N ARG A 164 6.26 -5.08 -8.53
CA ARG A 164 6.81 -6.02 -9.51
C ARG A 164 8.33 -6.22 -9.33
N LYS A 165 9.07 -5.15 -9.06
CA LYS A 165 10.52 -5.20 -8.76
C LYS A 165 10.77 -6.10 -7.55
N TYR A 166 10.15 -5.79 -6.41
CA TYR A 166 10.33 -6.54 -5.16
C TYR A 166 9.80 -7.97 -5.24
N TYR A 167 8.76 -8.22 -6.05
CA TYR A 167 8.28 -9.57 -6.36
C TYR A 167 9.38 -10.39 -7.06
N ASN A 168 9.98 -9.84 -8.12
CA ASN A 168 11.02 -10.52 -8.89
C ASN A 168 12.28 -10.76 -8.05
N GLU A 169 12.61 -9.82 -7.16
CA GLU A 169 13.76 -9.90 -6.25
C GLU A 169 13.45 -10.68 -4.94
N ARG A 170 12.22 -11.16 -4.78
CA ARG A 170 11.75 -11.95 -3.62
C ARG A 170 11.81 -11.21 -2.27
N HIS A 171 11.64 -9.89 -2.28
CA HIS A 171 11.62 -9.07 -1.08
C HIS A 171 10.21 -8.99 -0.46
N LEU A 172 9.72 -10.10 0.11
CA LEU A 172 8.36 -10.17 0.68
C LEU A 172 8.11 -9.13 1.79
N ALA A 173 9.09 -8.88 2.65
CA ALA A 173 8.97 -7.86 3.70
C ALA A 173 8.89 -6.44 3.11
N ALA A 174 9.58 -6.17 2.00
CA ALA A 174 9.49 -4.89 1.31
C ALA A 174 8.13 -4.71 0.63
N ILE A 175 7.53 -5.80 0.12
CA ILE A 175 6.16 -5.78 -0.43
C ILE A 175 5.14 -5.48 0.67
N ASP A 176 5.22 -6.14 1.82
CA ASP A 176 4.32 -5.87 2.95
C ASP A 176 4.39 -4.40 3.39
N HIS A 177 5.61 -3.88 3.57
CA HIS A 177 5.80 -2.47 3.92
C HIS A 177 5.31 -1.52 2.82
N LEU A 178 5.52 -1.86 1.54
CA LEU A 178 5.04 -1.08 0.40
C LEU A 178 3.50 -0.96 0.40
N LEU A 179 2.79 -2.05 0.71
CA LEU A 179 1.33 -2.03 0.81
C LEU A 179 0.85 -1.22 2.02
N GLN A 180 1.55 -1.32 3.16
CA GLN A 180 1.26 -0.51 4.34
C GLN A 180 1.41 1.00 4.06
N ILE A 181 2.46 1.40 3.34
CA ILE A 181 2.66 2.79 2.90
C ILE A 181 1.49 3.27 2.03
N GLY A 182 1.07 2.45 1.06
CA GLY A 182 -0.04 2.79 0.18
C GLY A 182 -1.36 2.92 0.93
N GLN A 183 -1.62 2.03 1.90
CA GLN A 183 -2.81 2.09 2.75
C GLN A 183 -2.81 3.32 3.67
N GLU A 184 -1.67 3.64 4.29
CA GLU A 184 -1.52 4.86 5.08
C GLU A 184 -1.77 6.11 4.24
N ALA A 185 -1.21 6.17 3.03
CA ALA A 185 -1.42 7.28 2.12
C ALA A 185 -2.90 7.39 1.70
N LEU A 186 -3.57 6.27 1.41
CA LEU A 186 -4.99 6.24 1.08
C LEU A 186 -5.86 6.85 2.20
N GLU A 187 -5.59 6.49 3.45
CA GLU A 187 -6.31 7.03 4.61
C GLU A 187 -6.14 8.55 4.73
N GLN A 188 -4.91 9.05 4.57
CA GLN A 188 -4.63 10.49 4.66
C GLN A 188 -5.18 11.27 3.45
N LEU A 189 -5.08 10.71 2.23
CA LEU A 189 -5.62 11.31 1.01
C LEU A 189 -7.16 11.44 1.06
N ALA A 190 -7.85 10.50 1.70
CA ALA A 190 -9.30 10.57 1.88
C ALA A 190 -9.74 11.80 2.71
N LEU A 191 -8.87 12.31 3.59
CA LEU A 191 -9.13 13.50 4.40
C LEU A 191 -8.95 14.81 3.63
N LEU A 192 -8.27 14.79 2.48
CA LEU A 192 -8.04 15.96 1.64
C LEU A 192 -9.26 16.34 0.77
N SER A 193 -10.39 15.65 0.92
CA SER A 193 -11.61 15.83 0.10
C SER A 193 -12.26 17.19 0.39
N PRO A 194 -12.27 18.16 -0.55
CA PRO A 194 -12.62 17.96 -1.97
C PRO A 194 -11.47 18.17 -3.00
N ASP A 195 -10.23 18.43 -2.58
CA ASP A 195 -9.16 18.85 -3.51
C ASP A 195 -8.48 17.70 -4.26
N VAL A 196 -8.73 16.45 -3.85
CA VAL A 196 -8.18 15.24 -4.50
C VAL A 196 -9.12 14.73 -5.59
N ASP A 197 -8.55 14.34 -6.73
CA ASP A 197 -9.27 13.63 -7.79
C ASP A 197 -9.83 12.30 -7.24
N GLN A 198 -11.13 12.28 -7.00
CA GLN A 198 -11.85 11.11 -6.48
C GLN A 198 -11.72 9.89 -7.39
N ALA A 199 -11.57 10.09 -8.70
CA ALA A 199 -11.33 8.99 -9.62
C ALA A 199 -9.90 8.43 -9.45
N ALA A 200 -8.91 9.28 -9.16
CA ALA A 200 -7.56 8.83 -8.82
C ALA A 200 -7.51 8.09 -7.48
N LEU A 201 -8.25 8.57 -6.48
CA LEU A 201 -8.36 7.90 -5.17
C LEU A 201 -8.99 6.51 -5.31
N THR A 202 -10.08 6.40 -6.08
CA THR A 202 -10.73 5.12 -6.40
C THR A 202 -9.78 4.18 -7.12
N ARG A 203 -8.99 4.68 -8.10
CA ARG A 203 -7.97 3.88 -8.78
C ARG A 203 -6.90 3.36 -7.82
N LEU A 204 -6.41 4.20 -6.91
CA LEU A 204 -5.43 3.78 -5.90
C LEU A 204 -6.01 2.67 -5.01
N GLN A 205 -7.24 2.84 -4.52
CA GLN A 205 -7.91 1.82 -3.69
C GLN A 205 -8.04 0.48 -4.44
N GLN A 206 -8.43 0.51 -5.71
CA GLN A 206 -8.53 -0.70 -6.53
C GLN A 206 -7.17 -1.35 -6.77
N THR A 207 -6.13 -0.55 -7.05
CA THR A 207 -4.74 -1.04 -7.18
C THR A 207 -4.29 -1.71 -5.90
N LEU A 208 -4.45 -1.08 -4.74
CA LEU A 208 -4.03 -1.64 -3.45
C LEU A 208 -4.72 -2.97 -3.17
N LEU A 209 -6.05 -3.04 -3.35
CA LEU A 209 -6.80 -4.28 -3.15
C LEU A 209 -6.34 -5.39 -4.10
N HIS A 210 -5.96 -5.05 -5.34
CA HIS A 210 -5.40 -6.02 -6.28
C HIS A 210 -4.02 -6.50 -5.83
N LEU A 211 -3.13 -5.58 -5.43
CA LEU A 211 -1.78 -5.92 -4.99
C LEU A 211 -1.77 -6.70 -3.67
N GLU A 212 -2.69 -6.41 -2.74
CA GLU A 212 -2.92 -7.22 -1.53
C GLU A 212 -3.33 -8.65 -1.89
N ALA A 213 -4.23 -8.81 -2.86
CA ALA A 213 -4.60 -10.14 -3.33
C ALA A 213 -3.43 -10.86 -3.99
N ARG A 214 -2.55 -10.17 -4.70
CA ARG A 214 -1.31 -10.74 -5.26
C ARG A 214 -0.30 -11.10 -4.18
N PHE A 215 -0.19 -10.30 -3.12
CA PHE A 215 0.66 -10.61 -1.98
C PHE A 215 0.15 -11.83 -1.21
N ALA A 216 -1.17 -12.02 -1.10
CA ALA A 216 -1.74 -13.24 -0.56
C ALA A 216 -1.35 -14.49 -1.38
N GLN A 217 -1.35 -14.40 -2.72
CA GLN A 217 -0.88 -15.50 -3.60
C GLN A 217 0.59 -15.84 -3.35
N LEU A 218 1.44 -14.82 -3.17
CA LEU A 218 2.86 -15.00 -2.82
C LEU A 218 3.06 -15.72 -1.49
N GLN A 219 2.15 -15.52 -0.54
CA GLN A 219 2.16 -16.18 0.77
C GLN A 219 1.52 -17.57 0.73
N GLY A 220 0.94 -17.98 -0.41
CA GLY A 220 0.17 -19.22 -0.54
C GLY A 220 -1.24 -19.14 0.06
N ASP A 221 -1.71 -17.95 0.44
CA ASP A 221 -3.07 -17.71 0.93
C ASP A 221 -4.03 -17.47 -0.24
N TRP A 222 -4.36 -18.57 -0.92
CA TRP A 222 -5.20 -18.55 -2.12
C TRP A 222 -6.65 -18.15 -1.83
N ASP A 223 -7.18 -18.52 -0.66
CA ASP A 223 -8.55 -18.20 -0.26
C ASP A 223 -8.72 -16.69 -0.03
N LYS A 224 -7.78 -16.05 0.69
CA LYS A 224 -7.77 -14.59 0.85
C LYS A 224 -7.66 -13.90 -0.51
N SER A 225 -6.74 -14.37 -1.36
CA SER A 225 -6.58 -13.81 -2.71
C SER A 225 -7.88 -13.88 -3.51
N GLN A 226 -8.53 -15.06 -3.53
CA GLN A 226 -9.79 -15.28 -4.24
C GLN A 226 -10.88 -14.34 -3.74
N GLY A 227 -11.02 -14.17 -2.42
CA GLY A 227 -12.01 -13.28 -1.81
C GLY A 227 -11.84 -11.82 -2.23
N LEU A 228 -10.61 -11.29 -2.14
CA LEU A 228 -10.30 -9.90 -2.50
C LEU A 228 -10.50 -9.64 -4.00
N LEU A 229 -10.07 -10.57 -4.86
CA LEU A 229 -10.25 -10.46 -6.31
C LEU A 229 -11.72 -10.59 -6.71
N ASN A 230 -12.48 -11.45 -6.04
CA ASN A 230 -13.91 -11.56 -6.28
C ASN A 230 -14.63 -10.25 -5.93
N GLN A 231 -14.25 -9.59 -4.84
CA GLN A 231 -14.76 -8.26 -4.48
C GLN A 231 -14.47 -7.23 -5.59
N LEU A 232 -13.23 -7.18 -6.10
CA LEU A 232 -12.85 -6.25 -7.17
C LEU A 232 -13.65 -6.47 -8.46
N ARG A 233 -13.82 -7.72 -8.89
CA ARG A 233 -14.52 -8.06 -10.15
C ARG A 233 -15.98 -7.63 -10.18
N HIS A 234 -16.61 -7.53 -9.01
CA HIS A 234 -18.01 -7.11 -8.88
C HIS A 234 -18.17 -5.59 -8.74
N GLN A 235 -17.09 -4.80 -8.78
CA GLN A 235 -17.18 -3.34 -8.77
C GLN A 235 -17.53 -2.82 -10.18
N GLU A 236 -18.67 -2.15 -10.32
CA GLU A 236 -19.09 -1.53 -11.59
C GLU A 236 -18.10 -0.45 -12.08
N THR A 237 -17.34 0.13 -11.15
CA THR A 237 -16.37 1.20 -11.38
C THR A 237 -14.93 0.69 -11.50
N LEU A 238 -14.71 -0.63 -11.67
CA LEU A 238 -13.37 -1.19 -11.83
C LEU A 238 -12.64 -0.53 -13.00
N ASP A 239 -11.41 -0.05 -12.76
CA ASP A 239 -10.57 0.49 -13.83
C ASP A 239 -10.39 -0.56 -14.94
N ARG A 240 -10.80 -0.19 -16.16
CA ARG A 240 -10.69 -1.04 -17.35
C ARG A 240 -9.26 -1.47 -17.65
N ARG A 241 -8.26 -0.69 -17.22
CA ARG A 241 -6.84 -1.05 -17.35
C ARG A 241 -6.43 -2.13 -16.35
N LEU A 242 -7.06 -2.16 -15.19
CA LEU A 242 -6.78 -3.12 -14.12
C LEU A 242 -7.56 -4.43 -14.29
N ALA A 243 -8.77 -4.37 -14.87
CA ALA A 243 -9.64 -5.52 -15.09
C ALA A 243 -8.94 -6.80 -15.63
N PRO A 244 -8.13 -6.77 -16.72
CA PRO A 244 -7.49 -7.99 -17.22
C PRO A 244 -6.48 -8.60 -16.24
N TYR A 245 -5.81 -7.77 -15.43
CA TYR A 245 -4.91 -8.26 -14.39
C TYR A 245 -5.68 -8.93 -13.24
N VAL A 246 -6.84 -8.39 -12.89
CA VAL A 246 -7.73 -8.97 -11.87
C VAL A 246 -8.27 -10.32 -12.34
N ASP A 247 -8.77 -10.41 -13.58
CA ASP A 247 -9.28 -11.66 -14.13
C ASP A 247 -8.19 -12.74 -14.21
N ARG A 248 -6.98 -12.38 -14.68
CA ARG A 248 -5.82 -13.29 -14.67
C ARG A 248 -5.51 -13.79 -13.26
N ALA A 249 -5.36 -12.87 -12.30
CA ALA A 249 -5.02 -13.23 -10.93
C ALA A 249 -6.10 -14.11 -10.30
N TYR A 250 -7.38 -13.86 -10.59
CA TYR A 250 -8.49 -14.64 -10.08
C TYR A 250 -8.54 -16.04 -10.71
N GLY A 251 -8.27 -16.16 -12.02
CA GLY A 251 -8.10 -17.45 -12.68
C GLY A 251 -6.99 -18.31 -12.06
N ASN A 252 -5.87 -17.68 -11.66
CA ASN A 252 -4.80 -18.37 -10.95
C ASN A 252 -5.25 -18.86 -9.56
N ALA A 253 -5.96 -18.02 -8.79
CA ALA A 253 -6.52 -18.43 -7.50
C ALA A 253 -7.50 -19.62 -7.64
N LEU A 254 -8.42 -19.55 -8.61
CA LEU A 254 -9.36 -20.64 -8.92
C LEU A 254 -8.64 -21.93 -9.33
N THR A 255 -7.54 -21.82 -10.09
CA THR A 255 -6.72 -22.97 -10.48
C THR A 255 -6.14 -23.68 -9.25
N HIS A 256 -5.68 -22.91 -8.26
CA HIS A 256 -5.17 -23.44 -7.00
C HIS A 256 -6.28 -24.03 -6.12
N ALA A 257 -7.50 -23.50 -6.20
CA ALA A 257 -8.68 -24.07 -5.55
C ALA A 257 -9.26 -25.31 -6.26
N GLY A 258 -8.70 -25.72 -7.40
CA GLY A 258 -9.21 -26.83 -8.21
C GLY A 258 -10.49 -26.51 -8.99
N GLN A 259 -10.89 -25.23 -9.07
CA GLN A 259 -12.06 -24.75 -9.80
C GLN A 259 -11.71 -24.49 -11.27
N TYR A 260 -11.23 -25.54 -11.96
CA TYR A 260 -10.55 -25.40 -13.25
C TYR A 260 -11.40 -24.82 -14.39
N VAL A 261 -12.68 -25.18 -14.47
CA VAL A 261 -13.56 -24.69 -15.55
C VAL A 261 -13.72 -23.18 -15.46
N GLU A 262 -14.04 -22.67 -14.28
CA GLU A 262 -14.14 -21.23 -14.05
C GLU A 262 -12.78 -20.55 -14.26
N ALA A 263 -11.69 -21.16 -13.78
CA ALA A 263 -10.35 -20.63 -13.98
C ALA A 263 -10.00 -20.40 -15.46
N ILE A 264 -10.29 -21.40 -16.31
CA ILE A 264 -10.09 -21.33 -17.76
C ILE A 264 -10.88 -20.16 -18.35
N GLU A 265 -12.16 -20.02 -18.00
CA GLU A 265 -13.01 -18.93 -18.50
C GLU A 265 -12.44 -17.55 -18.14
N GLN A 266 -11.88 -17.36 -16.95
CA GLN A 266 -11.31 -16.07 -16.56
C GLN A 266 -9.97 -15.80 -17.25
N LEU A 267 -9.14 -16.83 -17.42
CA LEU A 267 -7.86 -16.70 -18.12
C LEU A 267 -8.08 -16.40 -19.62
N GLU A 268 -9.07 -17.02 -20.25
CA GLU A 268 -9.46 -16.71 -21.64
C GLU A 268 -9.93 -15.24 -21.78
N LYS A 269 -10.77 -14.76 -20.86
CA LYS A 269 -11.17 -13.34 -20.82
C LYS A 269 -9.98 -12.41 -20.68
N ALA A 270 -9.02 -12.74 -19.81
CA ALA A 270 -7.81 -11.95 -19.63
C ALA A 270 -6.95 -11.93 -20.91
N VAL A 271 -6.77 -13.08 -21.58
CA VAL A 271 -6.06 -13.17 -22.87
C VAL A 271 -6.70 -12.26 -23.93
N ASP A 272 -8.03 -12.32 -24.06
CA ASP A 272 -8.76 -11.49 -25.02
C ASP A 272 -8.63 -10.00 -24.70
N ALA A 273 -8.73 -9.63 -23.41
CA ALA A 273 -8.60 -8.25 -22.99
C ALA A 273 -7.17 -7.69 -23.22
N PHE A 274 -6.12 -8.48 -22.94
CA PHE A 274 -4.74 -8.07 -23.25
C PHE A 274 -4.49 -7.99 -24.77
N SER A 275 -5.07 -8.89 -25.56
CA SER A 275 -5.03 -8.84 -27.03
C SER A 275 -5.67 -7.56 -27.57
N GLU A 276 -6.82 -7.16 -27.04
CA GLU A 276 -7.48 -5.91 -27.40
C GLU A 276 -6.70 -4.67 -26.95
N ALA A 277 -6.04 -4.73 -25.78
CA ALA A 277 -5.18 -3.65 -25.30
C ALA A 277 -3.96 -3.45 -26.23
N ALA A 278 -3.32 -4.54 -26.66
CA ALA A 278 -2.19 -4.51 -27.60
C ALA A 278 -2.58 -3.87 -28.95
N LYS A 279 -3.80 -4.10 -29.44
CA LYS A 279 -4.31 -3.49 -30.68
C LYS A 279 -4.60 -1.99 -30.56
N LYS A 280 -5.03 -1.52 -29.39
CA LYS A 280 -5.50 -0.13 -29.18
C LYS A 280 -4.38 0.89 -28.98
N GLY A 281 -3.18 0.43 -28.65
CA GLY A 281 -1.94 1.22 -28.69
C GLY A 281 -1.78 2.25 -27.56
N ALA A 282 -0.75 2.02 -26.74
CA ALA A 282 -0.02 2.97 -25.89
C ALA A 282 1.13 2.22 -25.17
N ASP A 283 0.93 0.92 -24.92
CA ASP A 283 1.88 0.03 -24.25
C ASP A 283 1.75 -1.40 -24.80
N VAL A 284 2.12 -1.57 -26.08
CA VAL A 284 1.93 -2.83 -26.81
C VAL A 284 2.80 -3.94 -26.24
N GLU A 285 4.04 -3.62 -25.87
CA GLU A 285 5.00 -4.59 -25.35
C GLU A 285 4.55 -5.18 -24.01
N THR A 286 4.09 -4.34 -23.07
CA THR A 286 3.53 -4.85 -21.81
C THR A 286 2.28 -5.67 -22.06
N ALA A 287 1.36 -5.21 -22.93
CA ALA A 287 0.14 -5.94 -23.23
C ALA A 287 0.42 -7.32 -23.85
N GLU A 288 1.36 -7.43 -24.79
CA GLU A 288 1.78 -8.71 -25.39
C GLU A 288 2.49 -9.62 -24.37
N THR A 289 3.33 -9.04 -23.51
CA THR A 289 4.00 -9.80 -22.43
C THR A 289 2.97 -10.38 -21.46
N GLU A 290 2.02 -9.58 -21.00
CA GLU A 290 0.96 -10.03 -20.11
C GLU A 290 0.04 -11.05 -20.77
N ARG A 291 -0.25 -10.89 -22.07
CA ARG A 291 -0.97 -11.90 -22.85
C ARG A 291 -0.22 -13.22 -22.89
N ALA A 292 1.08 -13.20 -23.18
CA ALA A 292 1.90 -14.41 -23.24
C ALA A 292 1.97 -15.11 -21.88
N LEU A 293 2.16 -14.36 -20.79
CA LEU A 293 2.15 -14.90 -19.44
C LEU A 293 0.79 -15.50 -19.07
N THR A 294 -0.31 -14.86 -19.44
CA THR A 294 -1.67 -15.39 -19.23
C THR A 294 -1.89 -16.68 -20.02
N MET A 295 -1.36 -16.79 -21.24
CA MET A 295 -1.43 -18.03 -22.02
C MET A 295 -0.65 -19.18 -21.39
N ILE A 296 0.48 -18.89 -20.73
CA ILE A 296 1.24 -19.89 -19.95
C ILE A 296 0.39 -20.37 -18.78
N ASP A 297 -0.17 -19.44 -18.00
CA ASP A 297 -1.06 -19.75 -16.86
C ASP A 297 -2.25 -20.61 -17.33
N LEU A 298 -2.89 -20.25 -18.46
CA LEU A 298 -3.98 -21.02 -19.07
C LEU A 298 -3.55 -22.44 -19.45
N GLY A 299 -2.37 -22.60 -20.05
CA GLY A 299 -1.81 -23.91 -20.37
C GLY A 299 -1.58 -24.78 -19.15
N GLU A 300 -1.08 -24.19 -18.05
CA GLU A 300 -0.92 -24.87 -16.77
C GLU A 300 -2.27 -25.30 -16.18
N THR A 301 -3.28 -24.42 -16.21
CA THR A 301 -4.64 -24.75 -15.75
C THR A 301 -5.24 -25.91 -16.54
N TYR A 302 -5.10 -25.93 -17.87
CA TYR A 302 -5.56 -27.05 -18.70
C TYR A 302 -4.85 -28.36 -18.35
N LEU A 303 -3.54 -28.32 -18.08
CA LEU A 303 -2.79 -29.50 -17.66
C LEU A 303 -3.29 -30.03 -16.31
N ARG A 304 -3.45 -29.16 -15.31
CA ARG A 304 -3.97 -29.53 -13.97
C ARG A 304 -5.39 -30.07 -14.04
N PHE A 305 -6.25 -29.48 -14.89
CA PHE A 305 -7.58 -30.00 -15.14
C PHE A 305 -7.53 -31.43 -15.70
N ALA A 306 -6.72 -31.68 -16.72
CA ALA A 306 -6.57 -33.01 -17.31
C ALA A 306 -6.01 -34.04 -16.33
N GLN A 307 -5.07 -33.65 -15.47
CA GLN A 307 -4.53 -34.50 -14.39
C GLN A 307 -5.62 -34.87 -13.38
N SER A 308 -6.41 -33.88 -12.94
CA SER A 308 -7.52 -34.08 -12.00
C SER A 308 -8.60 -35.02 -12.57
N ALA A 309 -8.94 -34.86 -13.85
CA ALA A 309 -9.95 -35.68 -14.54
C ALA A 309 -9.49 -37.13 -14.75
N ARG A 310 -8.18 -37.38 -14.84
CA ARG A 310 -7.60 -38.73 -14.97
C ARG A 310 -7.45 -39.47 -13.64
N GLY A 311 -7.79 -38.85 -12.51
CA GLY A 311 -7.69 -39.48 -11.19
C GLY A 311 -6.25 -39.68 -10.70
N TYR A 312 -5.28 -38.91 -11.20
CA TYR A 312 -3.94 -38.86 -10.62
C TYR A 312 -3.97 -38.06 -9.31
N THR A 313 -4.34 -38.73 -8.21
CA THR A 313 -4.07 -38.27 -6.84
C THR A 313 -2.63 -38.58 -6.47
N GLN A 314 -1.65 -37.96 -7.14
CA GLN A 314 -0.31 -37.84 -6.55
C GLN A 314 -0.31 -36.61 -5.65
N GLN A 315 -0.55 -36.84 -4.36
CA GLN A 315 0.02 -36.00 -3.30
C GLN A 315 1.54 -36.18 -3.33
N GLU A 316 2.22 -35.51 -4.25
CA GLU A 316 3.63 -35.19 -4.07
C GLU A 316 3.72 -33.67 -3.88
N PRO A 317 4.38 -33.19 -2.83
CA PRO A 317 4.70 -31.77 -2.73
C PRO A 317 5.73 -31.51 -3.82
N ILE A 318 5.29 -30.94 -4.94
CA ILE A 318 6.22 -30.49 -5.98
C ILE A 318 6.85 -29.21 -5.44
N ALA A 319 8.17 -29.29 -5.27
CA ALA A 319 9.05 -28.22 -4.88
C ALA A 319 8.71 -26.92 -5.62
N ASP A 320 8.90 -25.80 -4.91
CA ASP A 320 8.85 -24.43 -5.42
C ASP A 320 9.24 -24.38 -6.90
N GLY A 321 8.34 -23.79 -7.70
CA GLY A 321 8.44 -23.78 -9.15
C GLY A 321 9.83 -23.38 -9.67
N LEU A 322 10.03 -23.65 -10.96
CA LEU A 322 11.22 -23.41 -11.80
C LEU A 322 11.83 -21.99 -11.78
N TRP A 323 11.47 -21.15 -10.83
CA TRP A 323 12.12 -19.90 -10.48
C TRP A 323 13.25 -20.07 -9.46
N GLY A 324 13.39 -21.24 -8.80
CA GLY A 324 14.44 -21.51 -7.80
C GLY A 324 15.89 -21.58 -8.31
N GLN A 325 16.14 -21.51 -9.62
CA GLN A 325 17.49 -21.50 -10.20
C GLN A 325 17.54 -20.72 -11.52
N VAL A 326 17.44 -19.40 -11.46
CA VAL A 326 18.21 -18.45 -12.30
C VAL A 326 18.42 -17.18 -11.47
#